data_AF-V8P718-F1
#
_entry.id   AF-V8P718-F1
#
_cell.length_a   1.000
_cell.length_b   1.000
_cell.length_c   1.000
_cell.angle_alpha   90.00
_cell.angle_beta   90.00
_cell.angle_gamma   90.00
#
_symmetry.space_group_name_H-M   'P 1'
#
loop_
_entity.id
_entity.type
_entity.pdbx_description
1 polymer ?
#
loop_
_entity_poly.entity_id
_entity_poly.type
_entity_poly.pdbx_seq_one_letter_code
_entity_poly.pdbx_strand_id
1 'polypeptide(L)'
;VIDEISKAISQTKGCLLLDVDAGSSTNRTVYTFVGSPEDVVVGALNAAKIAFQFIDMAKHKGEHPRMGALDVCPFIPVRNVTMEECVYSANLFGKCLADELHLKKAEWTPDFGPATFVPRWGATVTGARKFLIAYNINLLCTKELAHRIALNIREQGRSKNQPGRLKQVQGMGWYLDEENIAQVSTNLLDFETTPLHVVFEEVCKDAKDLNLPVVGSQLVGLIPKKAMLDAAEFYIKKENIFILEEEHKIRLGAALGCMVGLMTYGKRQFEELDPVMRQLIPPFHQAMNQLIAIVDRDSLAFSSYMDAMKLPKQTPEEKERRTTAMQLGLKNAVDVPFSLAEKINSLWPFLKEMAQHGNIACKSDIQVAVKALEAGVFGAYFNVITNLKDITDEDFTQQ
;
A
#
# COMPACT_ATOMS: atom_id res chain seq x y z
N VAL A 1 3.67 -7.88 -21.30
CA VAL A 1 5.02 -7.72 -20.70
C VAL A 1 4.95 -7.89 -19.19
N ILE A 2 4.11 -7.11 -18.51
CA ILE A 2 3.99 -7.16 -17.03
C ILE A 2 3.67 -8.57 -16.53
N ASP A 3 2.60 -9.19 -17.04
CA ASP A 3 2.18 -10.53 -16.58
C ASP A 3 3.21 -11.63 -16.81
N GLU A 4 3.97 -11.55 -17.91
CA GLU A 4 5.02 -12.54 -18.21
C GLU A 4 6.19 -12.43 -17.22
N ILE A 5 6.55 -11.21 -16.81
CA ILE A 5 7.56 -10.99 -15.75
C ILE A 5 7.02 -11.48 -14.40
N SER A 6 5.77 -11.13 -14.05
CA SER A 6 5.10 -11.61 -12.82
C SER A 6 5.05 -13.13 -12.75
N LYS A 7 4.77 -13.79 -13.87
CA LYS A 7 4.69 -15.24 -13.99
C LYS A 7 6.06 -15.90 -13.81
N ALA A 8 7.11 -15.34 -14.39
CA ALA A 8 8.48 -15.86 -14.22
C ALA A 8 8.95 -15.80 -12.76
N ILE A 9 8.60 -14.73 -12.03
CA ILE A 9 8.86 -14.62 -10.60
C ILE A 9 8.05 -15.67 -9.83
N SER A 10 6.73 -15.72 -10.07
CA SER A 10 5.80 -16.59 -9.34
C SER A 10 6.04 -18.09 -9.57
N GLN A 11 6.60 -18.47 -10.71
CA GLN A 11 6.96 -19.85 -11.03
C GLN A 11 8.34 -20.27 -10.46
N THR A 12 9.11 -19.32 -9.95
CA THR A 12 10.40 -19.61 -9.32
C THR A 12 10.15 -20.23 -7.93
N LYS A 13 10.60 -21.46 -7.74
CA LYS A 13 10.48 -22.18 -6.46
C LYS A 13 11.13 -21.38 -5.34
N GLY A 14 10.43 -21.24 -4.20
CA GLY A 14 10.92 -20.53 -3.02
C GLY A 14 10.71 -19.00 -3.05
N CYS A 15 10.20 -18.44 -4.15
CA CYS A 15 9.74 -17.06 -4.23
C CYS A 15 8.22 -16.96 -4.06
N LEU A 16 7.76 -15.93 -3.36
CA LEU A 16 6.37 -15.52 -3.29
C LEU A 16 6.24 -14.08 -3.81
N LEU A 17 5.53 -13.90 -4.93
CA LEU A 17 5.19 -12.58 -5.45
C LEU A 17 4.12 -11.95 -4.54
N LEU A 18 4.44 -10.79 -3.95
CA LEU A 18 3.57 -10.09 -3.02
C LEU A 18 2.75 -8.99 -3.70
N ASP A 19 3.38 -8.23 -4.59
CA ASP A 19 2.76 -7.05 -5.19
C ASP A 19 3.38 -6.71 -6.55
N VAL A 20 2.58 -6.12 -7.44
CA VAL A 20 2.97 -5.63 -8.76
C VAL A 20 2.30 -4.28 -8.98
N ASP A 21 3.05 -3.20 -8.72
CA ASP A 21 2.56 -1.83 -8.83
C ASP A 21 2.97 -1.24 -10.18
N ALA A 22 2.01 -1.08 -11.10
CA ALA A 22 2.24 -0.58 -12.46
C ALA A 22 1.69 0.85 -12.62
N GLY A 23 2.57 1.82 -12.88
CA GLY A 23 2.17 3.19 -13.18
C GLY A 23 2.20 3.48 -14.67
N SER A 24 1.08 3.94 -15.23
CA SER A 24 0.96 4.25 -16.67
C SER A 24 1.75 5.51 -17.02
N SER A 25 1.57 6.60 -16.25
CA SER A 25 2.29 7.87 -16.44
C SER A 25 3.79 7.75 -16.15
N THR A 26 4.15 6.96 -15.13
CA THR A 26 5.56 6.69 -14.80
C THR A 26 6.23 5.78 -15.82
N ASN A 27 5.43 5.05 -16.60
CA ASN A 27 5.81 3.95 -17.48
C ASN A 27 6.84 3.03 -16.81
N ARG A 28 6.52 2.60 -15.59
CA ARG A 28 7.37 1.76 -14.76
C ARG A 28 6.50 0.84 -13.92
N THR A 29 6.97 -0.40 -13.75
CA THR A 29 6.34 -1.39 -12.86
C THR A 29 7.32 -1.79 -11.78
N VAL A 30 6.88 -1.77 -10.52
CA VAL A 30 7.62 -2.24 -9.36
C VAL A 30 7.09 -3.62 -8.98
N TYR A 31 7.96 -4.62 -9.00
CA TYR A 31 7.62 -5.99 -8.57
C TYR A 31 8.19 -6.22 -7.18
N THR A 32 7.36 -6.68 -6.26
CA THR A 32 7.76 -6.98 -4.89
C THR A 32 7.54 -8.45 -4.61
N PHE A 33 8.59 -9.19 -4.25
CA PHE A 33 8.52 -10.60 -3.92
C PHE A 33 9.49 -10.92 -2.78
N VAL A 34 9.23 -12.02 -2.07
CA VAL A 34 10.01 -12.48 -0.92
C VAL A 34 10.38 -13.95 -1.05
N GLY A 35 11.44 -14.37 -0.39
CA GLY A 35 11.94 -15.75 -0.44
C GLY A 35 13.23 -15.90 0.36
N SER A 36 13.85 -17.08 0.30
CA SER A 36 15.19 -17.28 0.86
C SER A 36 16.26 -16.50 0.05
N PRO A 37 17.43 -16.18 0.64
CA PRO A 37 18.47 -15.40 -0.04
C PRO A 37 18.92 -15.94 -1.41
N GLU A 38 18.89 -17.27 -1.60
CA GLU A 38 19.25 -17.91 -2.88
C GLU A 38 18.07 -17.90 -3.86
N ASP A 39 16.86 -18.21 -3.38
CA ASP A 39 15.67 -18.29 -4.24
C ASP A 39 15.33 -16.93 -4.85
N VAL A 40 15.45 -15.84 -4.08
CA VAL A 40 15.15 -14.49 -4.59
C VAL A 40 16.10 -14.05 -5.69
N VAL A 41 17.36 -14.52 -5.67
CA VAL A 41 18.33 -14.25 -6.74
C VAL A 41 17.89 -14.97 -8.02
N VAL A 42 17.47 -16.23 -7.93
CA VAL A 42 16.95 -16.98 -9.07
C VAL A 42 15.68 -16.32 -9.63
N GLY A 43 14.78 -15.86 -8.76
CA GLY A 43 13.56 -15.15 -9.15
C GLY A 43 13.86 -13.86 -9.91
N ALA A 44 14.81 -13.07 -9.39
CA ALA A 44 15.27 -11.84 -10.04
C ALA A 44 15.91 -12.11 -11.42
N LEU A 45 16.74 -13.16 -11.55
CA LEU A 45 17.36 -13.53 -12.83
C LEU A 45 16.32 -13.97 -13.86
N ASN A 46 15.34 -14.79 -13.45
CA ASN A 46 14.26 -15.24 -14.33
C ASN A 46 13.42 -14.06 -14.81
N ALA A 47 13.09 -13.11 -13.93
CA ALA A 47 12.41 -11.87 -14.29
C ALA A 47 13.22 -11.05 -15.31
N ALA A 48 14.54 -10.90 -15.07
CA ALA A 48 15.42 -10.15 -15.96
C ALA A 48 15.51 -10.79 -17.37
N LYS A 49 15.55 -12.12 -17.47
CA LYS A 49 15.54 -12.85 -18.75
C LYS A 49 14.30 -12.55 -19.57
N ILE A 50 13.12 -12.58 -18.94
CA ILE A 50 11.86 -12.23 -19.62
C ILE A 50 11.87 -10.75 -20.00
N ALA A 51 12.26 -9.84 -19.10
CA ALA A 51 12.37 -8.43 -19.41
C ALA A 51 13.27 -8.17 -20.64
N PHE A 52 14.38 -8.90 -20.77
CA PHE A 52 15.34 -8.73 -21.88
C PHE A 52 14.72 -9.12 -23.23
N GLN A 53 13.86 -10.14 -23.23
CA GLN A 53 13.17 -10.61 -24.43
C GLN A 53 12.03 -9.71 -24.87
N PHE A 54 11.39 -8.99 -23.94
CA PHE A 54 10.14 -8.27 -24.19
C PHE A 54 10.25 -6.74 -24.17
N ILE A 55 11.24 -6.17 -23.48
CA ILE A 55 11.41 -4.71 -23.36
C ILE A 55 12.44 -4.22 -24.39
N ASP A 56 12.17 -3.06 -24.98
CA ASP A 56 13.11 -2.34 -25.85
C ASP A 56 13.26 -0.89 -25.38
N MET A 57 14.35 -0.61 -24.67
CA MET A 57 14.64 0.71 -24.10
C MET A 57 14.85 1.80 -25.16
N ALA A 58 15.17 1.44 -26.41
CA ALA A 58 15.28 2.43 -27.49
C ALA A 58 13.94 3.11 -27.83
N LYS A 59 12.82 2.45 -27.51
CA LYS A 59 11.45 2.97 -27.72
C LYS A 59 10.78 3.45 -26.43
N HIS A 60 11.36 3.13 -25.28
CA HIS A 60 10.75 3.40 -23.99
C HIS A 60 10.83 4.89 -23.60
N LYS A 61 9.72 5.47 -23.15
CA LYS A 61 9.62 6.85 -22.61
C LYS A 61 8.65 6.87 -21.44
N GLY A 62 8.98 7.58 -20.37
CA GLY A 62 8.14 7.73 -19.18
C GLY A 62 8.60 8.93 -18.34
N GLU A 63 7.72 9.44 -17.48
CA GLU A 63 8.01 10.60 -16.62
C GLU A 63 9.04 10.29 -15.53
N HIS A 64 9.16 9.02 -15.10
CA HIS A 64 10.15 8.62 -14.10
C HIS A 64 11.56 8.48 -14.72
N PRO A 65 12.62 9.02 -14.10
CA PRO A 65 13.99 8.77 -14.53
C PRO A 65 14.32 7.27 -14.58
N ARG A 66 14.95 6.80 -15.66
CA ARG A 66 15.29 5.40 -15.86
C ARG A 66 16.57 5.24 -16.67
N MET A 67 17.36 4.22 -16.36
CA MET A 67 18.61 3.90 -17.05
C MET A 67 18.62 2.54 -17.75
N GLY A 68 17.69 1.64 -17.41
CA GLY A 68 17.56 0.35 -18.10
C GLY A 68 16.19 -0.31 -17.94
N ALA A 69 16.00 -1.40 -18.68
CA ALA A 69 14.78 -2.21 -18.66
C ALA A 69 14.54 -2.82 -17.27
N LEU A 70 15.63 -3.21 -16.60
CA LEU A 70 15.67 -3.41 -15.16
C LEU A 70 16.57 -2.32 -14.57
N ASP A 71 15.97 -1.28 -14.00
CA ASP A 71 16.66 -0.08 -13.55
C ASP A 71 17.44 -0.31 -12.23
N VAL A 72 16.72 -0.70 -11.17
CA VAL A 72 17.31 -1.01 -9.85
C VAL A 72 16.70 -2.30 -9.31
N CYS A 73 17.54 -3.27 -8.92
CA CYS A 73 17.18 -4.53 -8.25
C CYS A 73 17.75 -4.55 -6.82
N PRO A 74 17.04 -4.00 -5.82
CA PRO A 74 17.53 -3.99 -4.44
C PRO A 74 17.16 -5.27 -3.68
N PHE A 75 18.10 -5.79 -2.88
CA PHE A 75 17.86 -6.86 -1.90
C PHE A 75 17.75 -6.25 -0.51
N ILE A 76 16.66 -6.55 0.20
CA ILE A 76 16.30 -5.91 1.46
C ILE A 76 16.07 -6.98 2.53
N PRO A 77 16.68 -6.86 3.72
CA PRO A 77 16.42 -7.80 4.81
C PRO A 77 15.01 -7.56 5.37
N VAL A 78 14.22 -8.63 5.46
CA VAL A 78 12.85 -8.58 6.04
C VAL A 78 12.83 -9.19 7.43
N ARG A 79 13.15 -10.49 7.55
CA ARG A 79 13.16 -11.21 8.83
C ARG A 79 14.22 -12.30 8.80
N ASN A 80 14.98 -12.45 9.89
CA ASN A 80 16.00 -13.48 10.07
C ASN A 80 17.08 -13.50 8.98
N VAL A 81 17.35 -12.36 8.35
CA VAL A 81 18.40 -12.18 7.35
C VAL A 81 19.15 -10.90 7.69
N THR A 82 20.47 -10.96 7.62
CA THR A 82 21.37 -9.85 7.90
C THR A 82 21.61 -8.99 6.66
N MET A 83 22.09 -7.76 6.85
CA MET A 83 22.49 -6.90 5.73
C MET A 83 23.63 -7.54 4.90
N GLU A 84 24.55 -8.26 5.55
CA GLU A 84 25.66 -8.95 4.89
C GLU A 84 25.17 -10.02 3.91
N GLU A 85 24.16 -10.79 4.31
CA GLU A 85 23.52 -11.79 3.43
C GLU A 85 22.81 -11.11 2.24
N CYS A 86 22.15 -9.96 2.45
CA CYS A 86 21.57 -9.21 1.33
C CYS A 86 22.64 -8.66 0.37
N VAL A 87 23.79 -8.19 0.91
CA VAL A 87 24.93 -7.76 0.08
C VAL A 87 25.48 -8.94 -0.72
N TYR A 88 25.56 -10.13 -0.12
CA TYR A 88 25.94 -11.35 -0.81
C TYR A 88 24.97 -11.67 -1.97
N SER A 89 23.65 -11.67 -1.72
CA SER A 89 22.64 -11.90 -2.77
C SER A 89 22.73 -10.85 -3.89
N ALA A 90 22.95 -9.58 -3.57
CA ALA A 90 23.11 -8.51 -4.55
C ALA A 90 24.33 -8.72 -5.46
N ASN A 91 25.47 -9.12 -4.88
CA ASN A 91 26.69 -9.44 -5.61
C ASN A 91 26.52 -10.69 -6.47
N LEU A 92 25.87 -11.74 -5.93
CA LEU A 92 25.58 -12.97 -6.66
C LEU A 92 24.69 -12.70 -7.88
N PHE A 93 23.61 -11.95 -7.67
CA PHE A 93 22.72 -11.51 -8.76
C PHE A 93 23.47 -10.70 -9.81
N GLY A 94 24.25 -9.69 -9.40
CA GLY A 94 25.02 -8.85 -10.31
C GLY A 94 25.99 -9.64 -11.18
N LYS A 95 26.71 -10.60 -10.58
CA LYS A 95 27.63 -11.48 -11.28
C LYS A 95 26.91 -12.38 -12.29
N CYS A 96 25.87 -13.10 -11.86
CA CYS A 96 25.12 -14.01 -12.73
C CYS A 96 24.44 -13.27 -13.89
N LEU A 97 23.82 -12.12 -13.62
CA LEU A 97 23.16 -11.30 -14.65
C LEU A 97 24.18 -10.82 -15.70
N ALA A 98 25.34 -10.36 -15.26
CA ALA A 98 26.40 -9.90 -16.15
C ALA A 98 26.98 -11.02 -17.02
N ASP A 99 27.18 -12.22 -16.46
CA ASP A 99 27.71 -13.37 -17.19
C ASP A 99 26.72 -13.86 -18.25
N GLU A 100 25.44 -13.91 -17.90
CA GLU A 100 24.35 -14.30 -18.82
C GLU A 100 24.09 -13.27 -19.94
N LEU A 101 24.38 -11.98 -19.71
CA LEU A 101 24.11 -10.88 -20.65
C LEU A 101 25.35 -10.28 -21.36
N HIS A 102 26.55 -10.86 -21.16
CA HIS A 102 27.78 -10.65 -21.95
C HIS A 102 28.25 -9.20 -22.30
N LEU A 103 28.99 -8.47 -21.45
CA LEU A 103 29.45 -7.08 -21.79
C LEU A 103 30.99 -6.90 -21.93
N LYS A 104 31.49 -5.87 -22.63
CA LYS A 104 32.95 -5.64 -22.92
C LYS A 104 33.40 -4.16 -23.09
N LYS A 105 34.69 -3.88 -22.81
CA LYS A 105 35.21 -2.64 -22.16
C LYS A 105 35.42 -1.40 -23.08
N ALA A 106 35.60 -0.17 -22.54
CA ALA A 106 36.26 0.19 -21.27
C ALA A 106 35.75 1.47 -20.52
N GLU A 107 36.60 1.97 -19.62
CA GLU A 107 36.56 3.24 -18.87
C GLU A 107 35.43 3.45 -17.85
N TRP A 108 34.18 3.68 -18.26
CA TRP A 108 33.06 3.85 -17.31
C TRP A 108 32.57 2.48 -16.83
N THR A 109 33.22 1.94 -15.80
CA THR A 109 33.17 0.50 -15.54
C THR A 109 32.13 0.10 -14.50
N PRO A 110 31.07 -0.63 -14.89
CA PRO A 110 30.16 -1.26 -13.93
C PRO A 110 30.92 -2.31 -13.10
N ASP A 111 30.48 -2.52 -11.85
CA ASP A 111 31.07 -3.48 -10.91
C ASP A 111 31.03 -4.92 -11.46
N PHE A 112 29.99 -5.23 -12.26
CA PHE A 112 29.82 -6.49 -12.99
C PHE A 112 29.47 -6.21 -14.46
N GLY A 113 29.90 -7.08 -15.38
CA GLY A 113 29.52 -6.98 -16.80
C GLY A 113 30.35 -5.94 -17.57
N PRO A 114 31.40 -6.30 -18.32
CA PRO A 114 32.43 -5.32 -18.67
C PRO A 114 32.18 -4.11 -19.65
N ALA A 115 31.11 -3.27 -19.63
CA ALA A 115 30.97 -1.92 -20.28
C ALA A 115 30.58 -1.74 -21.78
N THR A 116 29.77 -2.63 -22.35
CA THR A 116 29.15 -2.42 -23.69
C THR A 116 27.74 -1.87 -23.54
N PHE A 117 27.37 -0.83 -24.28
CA PHE A 117 26.00 -0.35 -24.31
C PHE A 117 25.12 -1.28 -25.15
N VAL A 118 24.10 -1.87 -24.53
CA VAL A 118 23.06 -2.64 -25.21
C VAL A 118 21.82 -1.74 -25.33
N PRO A 119 21.50 -1.19 -26.52
CA PRO A 119 20.43 -0.19 -26.67
C PRO A 119 19.07 -0.65 -26.17
N ARG A 120 18.81 -1.95 -26.31
CA ARG A 120 17.56 -2.59 -25.89
C ARG A 120 17.42 -2.66 -24.36
N TRP A 121 18.52 -2.75 -23.63
CA TRP A 121 18.54 -3.01 -22.19
C TRP A 121 18.90 -1.78 -21.34
N GLY A 122 19.90 -1.00 -21.75
CA GLY A 122 20.47 0.05 -20.89
C GLY A 122 21.39 -0.52 -19.80
N ALA A 123 21.31 0.00 -18.58
CA ALA A 123 22.10 -0.45 -17.43
C ALA A 123 21.21 -0.89 -16.26
N THR A 124 21.73 -1.79 -15.43
CA THR A 124 21.04 -2.29 -14.24
C THR A 124 21.89 -2.07 -13.00
N VAL A 125 21.29 -1.51 -11.95
CA VAL A 125 21.93 -1.35 -10.65
C VAL A 125 21.39 -2.42 -9.70
N THR A 126 22.29 -3.14 -9.03
CA THR A 126 21.93 -4.05 -7.92
C THR A 126 22.57 -3.54 -6.64
N GLY A 127 22.00 -3.90 -5.50
CA GLY A 127 22.57 -3.54 -4.21
C GLY A 127 21.73 -4.05 -3.06
N ALA A 128 22.29 -3.96 -1.85
CA ALA A 128 21.55 -4.19 -0.63
C ALA A 128 21.30 -2.86 0.08
N ARG A 129 20.10 -2.71 0.65
CA ARG A 129 19.74 -1.50 1.41
C ARG A 129 18.75 -1.82 2.50
N LYS A 130 18.61 -0.89 3.45
CA LYS A 130 17.51 -0.89 4.41
C LYS A 130 16.16 -0.78 3.67
N PHE A 131 15.09 -1.17 4.37
CA PHE A 131 13.74 -1.03 3.83
C PHE A 131 13.45 0.42 3.48
N LEU A 132 13.12 0.66 2.22
CA LEU A 132 12.80 1.99 1.70
C LEU A 132 11.29 2.12 1.57
N ILE A 133 10.74 3.24 2.02
CA ILE A 133 9.33 3.57 1.82
C ILE A 133 9.23 4.62 0.71
N ALA A 134 8.59 4.24 -0.40
CA ALA A 134 8.23 5.17 -1.46
C ALA A 134 6.88 5.82 -1.13
N TYR A 135 6.89 7.13 -0.93
CA TYR A 135 5.77 7.88 -0.40
C TYR A 135 5.56 9.16 -1.20
N ASN A 136 4.43 9.22 -1.92
CA ASN A 136 4.04 10.35 -2.75
C ASN A 136 2.98 11.18 -2.02
N ILE A 137 3.16 12.49 -1.98
CA ILE A 137 2.21 13.40 -1.32
C ILE A 137 1.54 14.23 -2.40
N ASN A 138 0.21 14.20 -2.43
CA ASN A 138 -0.60 14.78 -3.50
C ASN A 138 -0.87 16.27 -3.23
N LEU A 139 -0.62 17.13 -4.22
CA LEU A 139 -0.90 18.56 -4.14
C LEU A 139 -1.66 19.03 -5.38
N LEU A 140 -2.65 19.91 -5.19
CA LEU A 140 -3.28 20.60 -6.32
C LEU A 140 -2.45 21.84 -6.67
N CYS A 141 -1.34 21.61 -7.37
CA CYS A 141 -0.44 22.66 -7.82
C CYS A 141 0.26 22.27 -9.12
N THR A 142 1.20 23.11 -9.61
CA THR A 142 2.03 22.76 -10.76
C THR A 142 3.22 21.87 -10.35
N LYS A 143 3.82 21.19 -11.34
CA LYS A 143 5.03 20.37 -11.18
C LYS A 143 6.18 21.16 -10.55
N GLU A 144 6.35 22.43 -10.91
CA GLU A 144 7.43 23.30 -10.43
C GLU A 144 7.27 23.61 -8.94
N LEU A 145 6.03 23.81 -8.49
CA LEU A 145 5.74 24.08 -7.08
C LEU A 145 5.91 22.82 -6.23
N ALA A 146 5.41 21.67 -6.68
CA ALA A 146 5.68 20.39 -6.04
C ALA A 146 7.19 20.12 -5.98
N HIS A 147 7.91 20.38 -7.07
CA HIS A 147 9.36 20.19 -7.11
C HIS A 147 10.08 21.13 -6.14
N ARG A 148 9.64 22.39 -6.04
CA ARG A 148 10.17 23.35 -5.07
C ARG A 148 10.02 22.86 -3.62
N ILE A 149 8.89 22.26 -3.26
CA ILE A 149 8.66 21.68 -1.93
C ILE A 149 9.58 20.47 -1.72
N ALA A 150 9.68 19.58 -2.72
CA ALA A 150 10.57 18.42 -2.65
C ALA A 150 12.05 18.82 -2.41
N LEU A 151 12.51 19.91 -3.03
CA LEU A 151 13.85 20.45 -2.82
C LEU A 151 14.10 20.97 -1.39
N ASN A 152 13.06 21.45 -0.70
CA ASN A 152 13.20 21.95 0.66
C ASN A 152 13.29 20.82 1.69
N ILE A 153 12.58 19.70 1.45
CA ILE A 153 12.50 18.59 2.40
C ILE A 153 13.62 17.57 2.20
N ARG A 154 14.04 17.27 0.96
CA ARG A 154 15.01 16.21 0.67
C ARG A 154 16.40 16.55 1.21
N GLU A 155 17.15 15.56 1.69
CA GLU A 155 18.44 15.79 2.36
C GLU A 155 19.45 16.55 1.49
N GLN A 156 19.54 16.19 0.20
CA GLN A 156 20.43 16.87 -0.75
C GLN A 156 20.11 18.36 -0.92
N GLY A 157 18.86 18.75 -0.64
CA GLY A 157 18.38 20.11 -0.77
C GLY A 157 18.40 20.63 -2.21
N ARG A 158 18.62 21.94 -2.33
CA ARG A 158 18.72 22.67 -3.60
C ARG A 158 20.13 22.65 -4.18
N SER A 159 21.14 22.65 -3.32
CA SER A 159 22.55 22.66 -3.70
C SER A 159 23.41 22.11 -2.55
N LYS A 160 24.68 21.82 -2.80
CA LYS A 160 25.63 21.34 -1.76
C LYS A 160 25.70 22.25 -0.52
N ASN A 161 25.45 23.55 -0.68
CA ASN A 161 25.51 24.54 0.40
C ASN A 161 24.13 24.84 1.03
N GLN A 162 23.06 24.25 0.50
CA GLN A 162 21.69 24.43 0.98
C GLN A 162 21.01 23.06 1.04
N PRO A 163 21.36 22.22 2.04
CA PRO A 163 20.68 20.94 2.27
C PRO A 163 19.23 21.17 2.68
N GLY A 164 18.38 20.17 2.45
CA GLY A 164 17.00 20.22 2.90
C GLY A 164 16.86 19.86 4.38
N ARG A 165 15.62 19.90 4.86
CA ARG A 165 15.30 19.77 6.29
C ARG A 165 15.35 18.34 6.81
N LEU A 166 15.00 17.36 5.98
CA LEU A 166 14.86 15.96 6.41
C LEU A 166 16.08 15.13 6.02
N LYS A 167 16.60 14.39 7.00
CA LYS A 167 17.70 13.43 6.82
C LYS A 167 17.19 12.12 6.27
N GLN A 168 17.99 11.39 5.51
CA GLN A 168 17.60 10.09 4.92
C GLN A 168 16.31 10.17 4.07
N VAL A 169 16.04 11.34 3.48
CA VAL A 169 14.90 11.55 2.57
C VAL A 169 15.43 12.00 1.23
N GLN A 170 15.07 11.28 0.18
CA GLN A 170 15.24 11.71 -1.19
C GLN A 170 13.87 12.09 -1.76
N GLY A 171 13.83 12.98 -2.73
CA GLY A 171 12.56 13.34 -3.34
C GLY A 171 12.67 14.28 -4.53
N MET A 172 11.58 14.32 -5.29
CA MET A 172 11.39 15.21 -6.43
C MET A 172 9.90 15.48 -6.63
N GLY A 173 9.58 16.62 -7.22
CA GLY A 173 8.22 16.90 -7.70
C GLY A 173 8.04 16.40 -9.13
N TRP A 174 6.87 15.83 -9.39
CA TRP A 174 6.42 15.40 -10.71
C TRP A 174 4.91 15.62 -10.87
N TYR A 175 4.37 15.32 -12.05
CA TYR A 175 2.96 15.47 -12.38
C TYR A 175 2.43 14.15 -12.93
N LEU A 176 1.24 13.76 -12.48
CA LEU A 176 0.50 12.63 -13.03
C LEU A 176 -0.54 13.19 -13.99
N ASP A 177 -0.33 12.97 -15.29
CA ASP A 177 -1.23 13.48 -16.33
C ASP A 177 -2.62 12.81 -16.27
N GLU A 178 -2.67 11.52 -15.94
CA GLU A 178 -3.92 10.75 -15.87
C GLU A 178 -4.86 11.20 -14.74
N GLU A 179 -4.29 11.54 -13.59
CA GLU A 179 -5.03 12.02 -12.41
C GLU A 179 -5.09 13.56 -12.32
N ASN A 180 -4.48 14.26 -13.28
CA ASN A 180 -4.36 15.70 -13.33
C ASN A 180 -3.89 16.32 -11.99
N ILE A 181 -2.83 15.76 -11.41
CA ILE A 181 -2.36 16.12 -10.07
C ILE A 181 -0.83 16.17 -9.97
N ALA A 182 -0.31 17.15 -9.22
CA ALA A 182 1.10 17.19 -8.87
C ALA A 182 1.38 16.37 -7.62
N GLN A 183 2.56 15.76 -7.54
CA GLN A 183 2.98 15.08 -6.33
C GLN A 183 4.41 15.45 -5.93
N VAL A 184 4.63 15.52 -4.62
CA VAL A 184 5.95 15.45 -4.02
C VAL A 184 6.26 13.97 -3.81
N SER A 185 7.00 13.38 -4.73
CA SER A 185 7.45 11.98 -4.64
C SER A 185 8.68 11.90 -3.74
N THR A 186 8.60 11.09 -2.70
CA THR A 186 9.69 10.94 -1.71
C THR A 186 10.04 9.48 -1.48
N ASN A 187 11.30 9.28 -1.14
CA ASN A 187 11.89 8.00 -0.78
C ASN A 187 12.49 8.16 0.61
N LEU A 188 11.87 7.52 1.60
CA LEU A 188 12.41 7.45 2.96
C LEU A 188 13.43 6.31 2.99
N LEU A 189 14.71 6.67 3.03
CA LEU A 189 15.83 5.72 3.06
C LEU A 189 15.92 5.00 4.41
N ASP A 190 15.48 5.68 5.48
CA ASP A 190 15.42 5.13 6.84
C ASP A 190 14.24 5.76 7.59
N PHE A 191 13.15 5.00 7.72
CA PHE A 191 11.93 5.45 8.39
C PHE A 191 12.08 5.56 9.92
N GLU A 192 13.14 5.00 10.51
CA GLU A 192 13.43 5.18 11.94
C GLU A 192 14.12 6.53 12.20
N THR A 193 14.92 7.00 11.23
CA THR A 193 15.56 8.33 11.32
C THR A 193 14.58 9.44 10.97
N THR A 194 13.85 9.30 9.86
CA THR A 194 12.80 10.24 9.46
C THR A 194 11.49 9.48 9.26
N PRO A 195 10.59 9.51 10.26
CA PRO A 195 9.31 8.83 10.19
C PRO A 195 8.38 9.37 9.10
N LEU A 196 7.46 8.50 8.65
CA LEU A 196 6.49 8.79 7.58
C LEU A 196 5.68 10.08 7.83
N HIS A 197 5.18 10.24 9.06
CA HIS A 197 4.36 11.39 9.45
C HIS A 197 5.15 12.71 9.41
N VAL A 198 6.46 12.69 9.72
CA VAL A 198 7.29 13.90 9.67
C VAL A 198 7.42 14.41 8.23
N VAL A 199 7.58 13.51 7.26
CA VAL A 199 7.62 13.88 5.83
C VAL A 199 6.30 14.53 5.40
N PHE A 200 5.17 13.90 5.75
CA PHE A 200 3.85 14.43 5.41
C PHE A 200 3.59 15.81 6.03
N GLU A 201 3.87 15.97 7.32
CA GLU A 201 3.66 17.23 8.06
C GLU A 201 4.54 18.36 7.54
N GLU A 202 5.80 18.09 7.21
CA GLU A 202 6.71 19.09 6.65
C GLU A 202 6.31 19.53 5.24
N VAL A 203 5.78 18.62 4.42
CA VAL A 203 5.18 18.97 3.13
C VAL A 203 3.91 19.79 3.32
N CYS A 204 3.04 19.41 4.26
CA CYS A 204 1.85 20.17 4.60
C CYS A 204 2.18 21.58 5.08
N LYS A 205 3.28 21.75 5.83
CA LYS A 205 3.76 23.06 6.29
C LYS A 205 4.22 23.92 5.11
N ASP A 206 5.08 23.41 4.24
CA ASP A 206 5.55 24.14 3.05
C ASP A 206 4.40 24.47 2.08
N ALA A 207 3.44 23.55 1.94
CA ALA A 207 2.26 23.77 1.11
C ALA A 207 1.37 24.88 1.69
N LYS A 208 1.16 24.89 3.02
CA LYS A 208 0.42 25.98 3.71
C LYS A 208 1.11 27.33 3.52
N ASP A 209 2.42 27.41 3.64
CA ASP A 209 3.18 28.65 3.43
C ASP A 209 3.05 29.19 2.00
N LEU A 210 2.79 28.31 1.04
CA LEU A 210 2.57 28.63 -0.37
C LEU A 210 1.08 28.73 -0.75
N ASN A 211 0.16 28.59 0.21
CA ASN A 211 -1.30 28.51 0.01
C ASN A 211 -1.72 27.41 -0.99
N LEU A 212 -1.06 26.26 -0.94
CA LEU A 212 -1.34 25.09 -1.78
C LEU A 212 -2.07 24.02 -0.96
N PRO A 213 -3.14 23.41 -1.48
CA PRO A 213 -3.83 22.32 -0.80
C PRO A 213 -3.08 21.00 -0.98
N VAL A 214 -2.87 20.29 0.12
CA VAL A 214 -2.44 18.88 0.13
C VAL A 214 -3.68 18.00 0.18
N VAL A 215 -3.79 17.04 -0.75
CA VAL A 215 -4.97 16.19 -0.94
C VAL A 215 -4.62 14.71 -0.75
N GLY A 216 -4.04 14.42 0.41
CA GLY A 216 -3.64 13.08 0.80
C GLY A 216 -2.29 12.65 0.23
N SER A 217 -2.08 11.35 0.21
CA SER A 217 -0.80 10.72 -0.14
C SER A 217 -1.00 9.29 -0.60
N GLN A 218 -0.01 8.76 -1.31
CA GLN A 218 0.02 7.40 -1.81
C GLN A 218 1.31 6.72 -1.37
N LEU A 219 1.19 5.50 -0.85
CA LEU A 219 2.31 4.58 -0.68
C LEU A 219 2.47 3.78 -1.98
N VAL A 220 3.71 3.66 -2.47
CA VAL A 220 4.04 2.87 -3.67
C VAL A 220 4.71 1.58 -3.19
N GLY A 221 4.06 0.45 -3.45
CA GLY A 221 4.45 -0.86 -2.92
C GLY A 221 4.13 -1.06 -1.42
N LEU A 222 4.96 -1.86 -0.74
CA LEU A 222 4.73 -2.28 0.65
C LEU A 222 5.35 -1.34 1.68
N ILE A 223 4.77 -1.33 2.88
CA ILE A 223 5.27 -0.57 4.04
C ILE A 223 5.46 -1.50 5.27
N PRO A 224 6.51 -1.32 6.09
CA PRO A 224 6.65 -2.06 7.33
C PRO A 224 5.59 -1.64 8.34
N LYS A 225 4.93 -2.61 9.00
CA LYS A 225 3.92 -2.34 10.05
C LYS A 225 4.40 -1.32 11.07
N LYS A 226 5.67 -1.41 11.51
CA LYS A 226 6.29 -0.47 12.45
C LYS A 226 6.17 0.99 12.00
N ALA A 227 6.48 1.30 10.74
CA ALA A 227 6.41 2.67 10.23
C ALA A 227 4.99 3.27 10.32
N MET A 228 3.96 2.46 10.10
CA MET A 228 2.55 2.86 10.28
C MET A 228 2.18 3.04 11.76
N LEU A 229 2.66 2.16 12.63
CA LEU A 229 2.40 2.25 14.07
C LEU A 229 3.05 3.48 14.70
N ASP A 230 4.28 3.82 14.29
CA ASP A 230 5.02 5.01 14.73
C ASP A 230 4.30 6.28 14.27
N ALA A 231 3.81 6.30 13.02
CA ALA A 231 2.99 7.41 12.51
C ALA A 231 1.70 7.59 13.31
N ALA A 232 1.00 6.51 13.61
CA ALA A 232 -0.20 6.59 14.41
C ALA A 232 0.08 7.04 15.85
N GLU A 233 1.17 6.58 16.49
CA GLU A 233 1.55 7.04 17.84
C GLU A 233 1.85 8.54 17.88
N PHE A 234 2.49 9.07 16.83
CA PHE A 234 2.70 10.50 16.69
C PHE A 234 1.38 11.28 16.68
N TYR A 235 0.42 10.90 15.83
CA TYR A 235 -0.87 11.59 15.75
C TYR A 235 -1.70 11.40 17.02
N ILE A 236 -1.63 10.23 17.65
CA ILE A 236 -2.22 9.96 18.97
C ILE A 236 -1.76 10.99 19.99
N LYS A 237 -0.45 11.18 20.08
CA LYS A 237 0.15 12.14 21.01
C LYS A 237 -0.12 13.59 20.62
N LYS A 238 -0.06 13.93 19.34
CA LYS A 238 -0.24 15.29 18.82
C LYS A 238 -1.67 15.79 19.02
N GLU A 239 -2.66 14.95 18.71
CA GLU A 239 -4.08 15.29 18.83
C GLU A 239 -4.63 15.01 20.24
N ASN A 240 -3.79 14.49 21.15
CA ASN A 240 -4.17 14.11 22.51
C ASN A 240 -5.37 13.15 22.55
N ILE A 241 -5.31 12.13 21.68
CA ILE A 241 -6.34 11.11 21.53
C ILE A 241 -5.81 9.80 22.12
N PHE A 242 -6.66 9.02 22.78
CA PHE A 242 -6.25 7.78 23.42
C PHE A 242 -6.72 6.57 22.60
N ILE A 243 -5.77 5.84 22.03
CA ILE A 243 -6.03 4.66 21.19
C ILE A 243 -5.24 3.49 21.78
N LEU A 244 -5.96 2.52 22.36
CA LEU A 244 -5.40 1.42 23.17
C LEU A 244 -4.91 0.23 22.35
N GLU A 245 -5.58 -0.11 21.24
CA GLU A 245 -5.22 -1.26 20.41
C GLU A 245 -4.43 -0.84 19.16
N GLU A 246 -3.34 -1.57 18.84
CA GLU A 246 -2.49 -1.30 17.66
C GLU A 246 -3.28 -1.20 16.35
N GLU A 247 -4.43 -1.87 16.31
CA GLU A 247 -5.22 -2.05 15.12
C GLU A 247 -6.34 -1.01 14.95
N HIS A 248 -6.75 -0.32 16.03
CA HIS A 248 -7.62 0.85 15.96
C HIS A 248 -6.99 1.96 15.08
N LYS A 249 -5.65 2.07 15.08
CA LYS A 249 -4.82 3.07 14.37
C LYS A 249 -5.07 3.15 12.85
N ILE A 250 -5.75 2.16 12.27
CA ILE A 250 -6.02 2.01 10.83
C ILE A 250 -7.54 2.13 10.50
N ARG A 251 -8.46 2.17 11.49
CA ARG A 251 -9.91 1.84 11.30
C ARG A 251 -10.90 3.02 11.49
N LEU A 252 -10.70 4.11 10.76
CA LEU A 252 -11.29 5.45 10.95
C LEU A 252 -12.80 5.50 11.33
N GLY A 253 -13.70 4.75 10.69
CA GLY A 253 -15.15 4.92 10.89
C GLY A 253 -15.69 4.50 12.27
N ALA A 254 -15.53 3.23 12.64
CA ALA A 254 -15.98 2.73 13.95
C ALA A 254 -15.06 3.19 15.10
N ALA A 255 -13.79 3.44 14.81
CA ALA A 255 -12.83 3.99 15.76
C ALA A 255 -13.19 5.41 16.20
N LEU A 256 -13.56 6.30 15.27
CA LEU A 256 -13.96 7.66 15.59
C LEU A 256 -15.26 7.70 16.40
N GLY A 257 -16.24 6.86 16.09
CA GLY A 257 -17.46 6.72 16.90
C GLY A 257 -17.18 6.27 18.34
N CYS A 258 -16.31 5.29 18.52
CA CYS A 258 -15.85 4.84 19.84
C CYS A 258 -15.06 5.95 20.58
N MET A 259 -14.16 6.63 19.87
CA MET A 259 -13.31 7.69 20.39
C MET A 259 -14.13 8.88 20.89
N VAL A 260 -15.18 9.29 20.19
CA VAL A 260 -16.05 10.38 20.64
C VAL A 260 -16.75 10.03 21.95
N GLY A 261 -17.20 8.77 22.10
CA GLY A 261 -17.73 8.27 23.36
C GLY A 261 -16.71 8.34 24.48
N LEU A 262 -15.48 7.87 24.25
CA LEU A 262 -14.39 7.89 25.22
C LEU A 262 -13.92 9.32 25.57
N MET A 263 -13.97 10.26 24.62
CA MET A 263 -13.61 11.66 24.83
C MET A 263 -14.67 12.46 25.61
N THR A 264 -15.87 11.88 25.73
CA THR A 264 -16.99 12.39 26.51
C THR A 264 -17.06 11.74 27.89
N TYR A 265 -16.75 10.44 27.98
CA TYR A 265 -16.75 9.66 29.22
C TYR A 265 -15.68 10.08 30.24
N GLY A 266 -16.04 10.12 31.53
CA GLY A 266 -15.12 10.27 32.66
C GLY A 266 -14.53 11.67 32.84
N LYS A 267 -14.99 12.66 32.06
CA LYS A 267 -14.64 14.07 32.26
C LYS A 267 -15.66 14.72 33.17
N ARG A 268 -15.17 15.48 34.16
CA ARG A 268 -15.98 16.20 35.15
C ARG A 268 -17.05 17.12 34.55
N GLN A 269 -16.82 17.62 33.33
CA GLN A 269 -17.77 18.48 32.59
C GLN A 269 -18.90 17.71 31.89
N PHE A 270 -18.81 16.38 31.82
CA PHE A 270 -19.76 15.48 31.15
C PHE A 270 -20.19 14.32 32.06
N GLU A 271 -19.99 14.44 33.37
CA GLU A 271 -20.21 13.38 34.35
C GLU A 271 -21.66 12.86 34.35
N GLU A 272 -22.62 13.73 34.01
CA GLU A 272 -24.04 13.38 33.83
C GLU A 272 -24.29 12.43 32.65
N LEU A 273 -23.38 12.38 31.67
CA LEU A 273 -23.47 11.55 30.46
C LEU A 273 -22.73 10.22 30.62
N ASP A 274 -22.02 9.98 31.72
CA ASP A 274 -21.27 8.74 31.94
C ASP A 274 -22.14 7.46 31.84
N PRO A 275 -23.38 7.41 32.37
CA PRO A 275 -24.27 6.26 32.18
C PRO A 275 -24.61 6.00 30.72
N VAL A 276 -24.79 7.07 29.92
CA VAL A 276 -25.08 7.00 28.48
C VAL A 276 -23.84 6.50 27.72
N MET A 277 -22.67 7.06 28.02
CA MET A 277 -21.43 6.65 27.35
C MET A 277 -21.05 5.19 27.64
N ARG A 278 -21.34 4.67 28.85
CA ARG A 278 -21.16 3.26 29.19
C ARG A 278 -22.02 2.32 28.34
N GLN A 279 -23.15 2.79 27.82
CA GLN A 279 -24.01 2.02 26.91
C GLN A 279 -23.58 2.18 25.45
N LEU A 280 -23.13 3.37 25.05
CA LEU A 280 -22.81 3.66 23.65
C LEU A 280 -21.42 3.20 23.21
N ILE A 281 -20.41 3.24 24.09
CA ILE A 281 -19.02 2.88 23.74
C ILE A 281 -18.87 1.39 23.36
N PRO A 282 -19.40 0.42 24.13
CA PRO A 282 -19.14 -1.00 23.87
C PRO A 282 -19.59 -1.50 22.48
N PRO A 283 -20.77 -1.12 21.95
CA PRO A 283 -21.18 -1.50 20.59
C PRO A 283 -20.20 -1.04 19.50
N PHE A 284 -19.69 0.19 19.58
CA PHE A 284 -18.69 0.70 18.62
C PHE A 284 -17.36 -0.02 18.73
N HIS A 285 -16.91 -0.28 19.95
CA HIS A 285 -15.66 -1.01 20.19
C HIS A 285 -15.75 -2.47 19.71
N GLN A 286 -16.86 -3.15 20.02
CA GLN A 286 -17.10 -4.52 19.54
C GLN A 286 -17.22 -4.59 18.02
N ALA A 287 -17.91 -3.64 17.38
CA ALA A 287 -18.02 -3.61 15.94
C ALA A 287 -16.67 -3.34 15.27
N MET A 288 -15.86 -2.42 15.80
CA MET A 288 -14.49 -2.21 15.33
C MET A 288 -13.66 -3.51 15.38
N ASN A 289 -13.83 -4.33 16.42
CA ASN A 289 -13.13 -5.61 16.55
C ASN A 289 -13.71 -6.73 15.65
N GLN A 290 -14.96 -6.61 15.20
CA GLN A 290 -15.56 -7.56 14.28
C GLN A 290 -15.29 -7.21 12.83
N LEU A 291 -15.21 -5.91 12.51
CA LEU A 291 -14.82 -5.40 11.19
C LEU A 291 -13.40 -5.87 10.80
N ILE A 292 -12.52 -6.13 11.78
CA ILE A 292 -11.22 -6.84 11.60
C ILE A 292 -11.40 -8.07 10.71
N ALA A 293 -12.14 -9.01 11.28
CA ALA A 293 -12.21 -10.37 10.79
C ALA A 293 -12.98 -10.43 9.48
N ILE A 294 -13.75 -9.39 9.15
CA ILE A 294 -14.48 -9.28 7.90
C ILE A 294 -13.55 -8.89 6.75
N VAL A 295 -12.59 -7.98 6.95
CA VAL A 295 -11.59 -7.63 5.91
C VAL A 295 -10.70 -8.82 5.56
N ASP A 296 -10.22 -9.54 6.57
CA ASP A 296 -9.43 -10.76 6.35
C ASP A 296 -10.26 -11.86 5.67
N ARG A 297 -11.55 -11.99 6.04
CA ARG A 297 -12.48 -12.91 5.40
C ARG A 297 -12.75 -12.57 3.93
N ASP A 298 -12.75 -11.30 3.55
CA ASP A 298 -12.96 -10.88 2.15
C ASP A 298 -11.80 -11.35 1.25
N SER A 299 -10.57 -11.17 1.72
CA SER A 299 -9.37 -11.65 1.03
C SER A 299 -9.34 -13.18 0.91
N LEU A 300 -9.79 -13.89 1.95
CA LEU A 300 -9.91 -15.35 1.95
C LEU A 300 -11.04 -15.84 1.03
N ALA A 301 -12.18 -15.16 1.02
CA ALA A 301 -13.31 -15.51 0.16
C ALA A 301 -12.95 -15.37 -1.32
N PHE A 302 -12.25 -14.29 -1.68
CA PHE A 302 -11.73 -14.10 -3.04
C PHE A 302 -10.71 -15.17 -3.44
N SER A 303 -9.77 -15.48 -2.55
CA SER A 303 -8.77 -16.54 -2.78
C SER A 303 -9.42 -17.91 -3.01
N SER A 304 -10.44 -18.23 -2.19
CA SER A 304 -11.19 -19.48 -2.28
C SER A 304 -11.92 -19.62 -3.63
N TYR A 305 -12.52 -18.54 -4.12
CA TYR A 305 -13.15 -18.51 -5.44
C TYR A 305 -12.12 -18.68 -6.58
N MET A 306 -10.98 -18.00 -6.49
CA MET A 306 -9.89 -18.14 -7.47
C MET A 306 -9.31 -19.55 -7.50
N ASP A 307 -9.21 -20.23 -6.37
CA ASP A 307 -8.75 -21.61 -6.29
C ASP A 307 -9.78 -22.59 -6.85
N ALA A 308 -11.07 -22.36 -6.63
CA ALA A 308 -12.14 -23.12 -7.28
C ALA A 308 -12.08 -22.98 -8.81
N MET A 309 -11.72 -21.81 -9.33
CA MET A 309 -11.60 -21.57 -10.77
C MET A 309 -10.48 -22.39 -11.43
N LYS A 310 -9.41 -22.71 -10.67
CA LYS A 310 -8.24 -23.50 -11.11
C LYS A 310 -8.47 -25.02 -11.11
N LEU A 311 -9.61 -25.51 -10.59
CA LEU A 311 -9.90 -26.95 -10.56
C LEU A 311 -9.96 -27.58 -11.97
N PRO A 312 -9.61 -28.87 -12.10
CA PRO A 312 -9.68 -29.60 -13.37
C PRO A 312 -11.08 -29.57 -14.00
N LYS A 313 -11.14 -29.75 -15.33
CA LYS A 313 -12.37 -29.61 -16.13
C LYS A 313 -12.52 -30.68 -17.22
N GLN A 314 -11.81 -31.80 -17.10
CA GLN A 314 -11.72 -32.79 -18.17
C GLN A 314 -12.86 -33.80 -18.10
N THR A 315 -13.25 -34.25 -16.91
CA THR A 315 -14.36 -35.20 -16.73
C THR A 315 -15.68 -34.50 -16.38
N PRO A 316 -16.85 -35.14 -16.62
CA PRO A 316 -18.14 -34.61 -16.19
C PRO A 316 -18.20 -34.40 -14.66
N GLU A 317 -17.63 -35.32 -13.90
CA GLU A 317 -17.55 -35.29 -12.44
C GLU A 317 -16.66 -34.13 -11.93
N GLU A 318 -15.55 -33.85 -12.61
CA GLU A 318 -14.69 -32.69 -12.32
C GLU A 318 -15.39 -31.36 -12.62
N LYS A 319 -16.16 -31.28 -13.72
CA LYS A 319 -16.93 -30.08 -14.06
C LYS A 319 -18.01 -29.78 -13.03
N GLU A 320 -18.72 -30.80 -12.56
CA GLU A 320 -19.72 -30.67 -11.51
C GLU A 320 -19.08 -30.20 -10.19
N ARG A 321 -18.00 -30.86 -9.76
CA ARG A 321 -17.27 -30.50 -8.54
C ARG A 321 -16.71 -29.08 -8.57
N ARG A 322 -16.19 -28.64 -9.73
CA ARG A 322 -15.72 -27.27 -9.97
C ARG A 322 -16.86 -26.27 -9.85
N THR A 323 -18.02 -26.56 -10.45
CA THR A 323 -19.19 -25.67 -10.43
C THR A 323 -19.71 -25.49 -9.00
N THR A 324 -19.82 -26.59 -8.23
CA THR A 324 -20.24 -26.55 -6.82
C THR A 324 -19.26 -25.75 -5.96
N ALA A 325 -17.95 -25.93 -6.15
CA ALA A 325 -16.93 -25.17 -5.43
C ALA A 325 -16.96 -23.67 -5.77
N MET A 326 -17.19 -23.33 -7.05
CA MET A 326 -17.33 -21.93 -7.48
C MET A 326 -18.57 -21.26 -6.89
N GLN A 327 -19.72 -21.94 -6.91
CA GLN A 327 -20.95 -21.42 -6.31
C GLN A 327 -20.82 -21.23 -4.79
N LEU A 328 -20.15 -22.14 -4.08
CA LEU A 328 -19.85 -21.98 -2.66
C LEU A 328 -18.90 -20.79 -2.40
N GLY A 329 -17.88 -20.62 -3.25
CA GLY A 329 -16.97 -19.47 -3.19
C GLY A 329 -17.68 -18.14 -3.38
N LEU A 330 -18.60 -18.06 -4.34
CA LEU A 330 -19.42 -16.87 -4.59
C LEU A 330 -20.36 -16.56 -3.43
N LYS A 331 -21.03 -17.57 -2.86
CA LYS A 331 -21.87 -17.39 -1.67
C LYS A 331 -21.07 -16.82 -0.49
N ASN A 332 -19.86 -17.35 -0.25
CA ASN A 332 -18.97 -16.80 0.78
C ASN A 332 -18.51 -15.36 0.44
N ALA A 333 -18.25 -15.06 -0.83
CA ALA A 333 -17.87 -13.72 -1.29
C ALA A 333 -19.03 -12.70 -1.21
N VAL A 334 -20.29 -13.15 -1.19
CA VAL A 334 -21.47 -12.33 -0.90
C VAL A 334 -21.68 -12.17 0.62
N ASP A 335 -21.53 -13.25 1.37
CA ASP A 335 -21.80 -13.28 2.82
C ASP A 335 -20.91 -12.32 3.61
N VAL A 336 -19.65 -12.16 3.21
CA VAL A 336 -18.69 -11.25 3.87
C VAL A 336 -19.13 -9.78 3.78
N PRO A 337 -19.33 -9.18 2.59
CA PRO A 337 -19.83 -7.81 2.49
C PRO A 337 -21.28 -7.67 2.99
N PHE A 338 -22.12 -8.70 2.91
CA PHE A 338 -23.45 -8.66 3.50
C PHE A 338 -23.39 -8.52 5.04
N SER A 339 -22.60 -9.38 5.69
CA SER A 339 -22.32 -9.32 7.14
C SER A 339 -21.74 -7.96 7.56
N LEU A 340 -20.89 -7.36 6.71
CA LEU A 340 -20.36 -6.00 6.92
C LEU A 340 -21.48 -4.96 6.99
N ALA A 341 -22.39 -4.99 6.03
CA ALA A 341 -23.52 -4.06 5.95
C ALA A 341 -24.48 -4.23 7.14
N GLU A 342 -24.83 -5.47 7.50
CA GLU A 342 -25.67 -5.75 8.68
C GLU A 342 -25.03 -5.23 9.97
N LYS A 343 -23.72 -5.45 10.13
CA LYS A 343 -23.00 -5.00 11.32
C LYS A 343 -22.95 -3.49 11.42
N ILE A 344 -22.65 -2.80 10.31
CA ILE A 344 -22.69 -1.33 10.29
C ILE A 344 -24.11 -0.83 10.55
N ASN A 345 -25.14 -1.48 9.99
CA ASN A 345 -26.53 -1.09 10.21
C ASN A 345 -26.93 -1.13 11.70
N SER A 346 -26.41 -2.11 12.45
CA SER A 346 -26.61 -2.20 13.90
C SER A 346 -26.04 -1.01 14.69
N LEU A 347 -25.12 -0.24 14.11
CA LEU A 347 -24.48 0.91 14.76
C LEU A 347 -25.26 2.22 14.62
N TRP A 348 -26.18 2.34 13.65
CA TRP A 348 -26.88 3.61 13.38
C TRP A 348 -27.68 4.18 14.56
N PRO A 349 -28.41 3.38 15.35
CA PRO A 349 -29.10 3.90 16.53
C PRO A 349 -28.12 4.52 17.54
N PHE A 350 -27.02 3.83 17.82
CA PHE A 350 -26.00 4.30 18.75
C PHE A 350 -25.25 5.52 18.22
N LEU A 351 -25.04 5.62 16.90
CA LEU A 351 -24.37 6.77 16.28
C LEU A 351 -25.24 8.02 16.33
N LYS A 352 -26.55 7.86 16.14
CA LYS A 352 -27.52 8.93 16.26
C LYS A 352 -27.56 9.48 17.68
N GLU A 353 -27.52 8.61 18.68
CA GLU A 353 -27.48 8.99 20.10
C GLU A 353 -26.13 9.61 20.47
N MET A 354 -25.02 9.05 19.97
CA MET A 354 -23.67 9.62 20.13
C MET A 354 -23.57 11.02 19.53
N ALA A 355 -24.23 11.30 18.40
CA ALA A 355 -24.26 12.62 17.78
C ALA A 355 -25.06 13.66 18.60
N GLN A 356 -26.00 13.22 19.43
CA GLN A 356 -26.79 14.11 20.28
C GLN A 356 -26.06 14.50 21.57
N HIS A 357 -25.31 13.55 22.15
CA HIS A 357 -24.69 13.71 23.47
C HIS A 357 -23.16 13.83 23.45
N GLY A 358 -22.52 13.47 22.34
CA GLY A 358 -21.07 13.46 22.21
C GLY A 358 -20.47 14.86 22.35
N ASN A 359 -19.23 14.91 22.83
CA ASN A 359 -18.47 16.13 22.98
C ASN A 359 -18.47 16.94 21.66
N ILE A 360 -18.99 18.16 21.72
CA ILE A 360 -19.14 19.03 20.53
C ILE A 360 -17.80 19.39 19.88
N ALA A 361 -16.70 19.34 20.64
CA ALA A 361 -15.35 19.51 20.10
C ALA A 361 -14.96 18.40 19.11
N CYS A 362 -15.58 17.22 19.23
CA CYS A 362 -15.39 16.07 18.34
C CYS A 362 -16.46 16.00 17.23
N LYS A 363 -17.13 17.13 16.92
CA LYS A 363 -18.15 17.18 15.87
C LYS A 363 -17.63 16.74 14.51
N SER A 364 -16.41 17.16 14.14
CA SER A 364 -15.75 16.71 12.91
C SER A 364 -15.57 15.20 12.88
N ASP A 365 -15.20 14.61 14.02
CA ASP A 365 -14.92 13.17 14.13
C ASP A 365 -16.19 12.35 13.94
N ILE A 366 -17.32 12.78 14.51
CA ILE A 366 -18.64 12.16 14.27
C ILE A 366 -19.05 12.29 12.80
N GLN A 367 -18.84 13.45 12.19
CA GLN A 367 -19.20 13.66 10.77
C GLN A 367 -18.42 12.72 9.85
N VAL A 368 -17.12 12.55 10.12
CA VAL A 368 -16.26 11.61 9.39
C VAL A 368 -16.66 10.17 9.70
N ALA A 369 -17.00 9.83 10.95
CA ALA A 369 -17.48 8.50 11.34
C ALA A 369 -18.75 8.10 10.57
N VAL A 370 -19.74 9.00 10.49
CA VAL A 370 -20.98 8.80 9.73
C VAL A 370 -20.67 8.54 8.26
N LYS A 371 -19.86 9.39 7.63
CA LYS A 371 -19.53 9.26 6.20
C LYS A 371 -18.71 8.01 5.90
N ALA A 372 -17.80 7.62 6.80
CA ALA A 372 -17.03 6.40 6.66
C ALA A 372 -17.89 5.14 6.79
N LEU A 373 -18.83 5.11 7.74
CA LEU A 373 -19.77 3.99 7.90
C LEU A 373 -20.75 3.90 6.72
N GLU A 374 -21.26 5.04 6.24
CA GLU A 374 -22.11 5.12 5.04
C GLU A 374 -21.37 4.61 3.81
N ALA A 375 -20.14 5.06 3.59
CA ALA A 375 -19.30 4.58 2.48
C ALA A 375 -18.97 3.09 2.60
N GLY A 376 -18.78 2.58 3.83
CA GLY A 376 -18.58 1.16 4.09
C GLY A 376 -19.79 0.31 3.67
N VAL A 377 -21.01 0.74 3.99
CA VAL A 377 -22.26 0.08 3.54
C VAL A 377 -22.42 0.20 2.03
N PHE A 378 -22.09 1.36 1.46
CA PHE A 378 -22.15 1.57 0.02
C PHE A 378 -21.22 0.60 -0.73
N GLY A 379 -19.96 0.46 -0.28
CA GLY A 379 -19.02 -0.51 -0.84
C GLY A 379 -19.51 -1.96 -0.68
N ALA A 380 -19.99 -2.32 0.51
CA ALA A 380 -20.59 -3.62 0.78
C ALA A 380 -21.74 -3.94 -0.19
N TYR A 381 -22.66 -2.99 -0.41
CA TYR A 381 -23.79 -3.13 -1.32
C TYR A 381 -23.34 -3.46 -2.74
N PHE A 382 -22.38 -2.70 -3.31
CA PHE A 382 -21.92 -2.98 -4.68
C PHE A 382 -21.16 -4.31 -4.78
N ASN A 383 -20.42 -4.70 -3.75
CA ASN A 383 -19.74 -6.01 -3.73
C ASN A 383 -20.76 -7.16 -3.72
N VAL A 384 -21.82 -7.06 -2.92
CA VAL A 384 -22.92 -8.03 -2.89
C VAL A 384 -23.61 -8.11 -4.26
N ILE A 385 -24.06 -6.98 -4.81
CA ILE A 385 -24.78 -6.93 -6.09
C ILE A 385 -23.92 -7.45 -7.26
N THR A 386 -22.61 -7.23 -7.21
CA THR A 386 -21.70 -7.71 -8.26
C THR A 386 -21.59 -9.24 -8.22
N ASN A 387 -21.37 -9.82 -7.05
CA ASN A 387 -21.21 -11.28 -6.90
C ASN A 387 -22.55 -12.04 -7.04
N LEU A 388 -23.69 -11.45 -6.68
CA LEU A 388 -25.01 -12.08 -6.83
C LEU A 388 -25.37 -12.42 -8.28
N LYS A 389 -24.84 -11.69 -9.28
CA LYS A 389 -25.12 -11.94 -10.71
C LYS A 389 -24.64 -13.31 -11.19
N ASP A 390 -23.62 -13.85 -10.54
CA ASP A 390 -22.97 -15.11 -10.91
C ASP A 390 -23.48 -16.30 -10.07
N ILE A 391 -24.39 -16.05 -9.10
CA ILE A 391 -25.02 -17.09 -8.27
C ILE A 391 -26.27 -17.62 -8.97
N THR A 392 -26.36 -18.95 -9.10
CA THR A 392 -27.48 -19.62 -9.79
C THR A 392 -28.64 -20.00 -8.86
N ASP A 393 -28.46 -19.83 -7.55
CA ASP A 393 -29.46 -20.16 -6.52
C ASP A 393 -30.42 -18.99 -6.31
N GLU A 394 -31.60 -19.06 -6.93
CA GLU A 394 -32.60 -18.00 -6.91
C GLU A 394 -33.12 -17.70 -5.49
N ASP A 395 -33.29 -18.71 -4.64
CA ASP A 395 -33.77 -18.54 -3.27
C ASP A 395 -32.75 -17.77 -2.41
N PHE A 396 -31.45 -18.04 -2.60
CA PHE A 396 -30.37 -17.28 -1.94
C PHE A 396 -30.29 -15.85 -2.44
N THR A 397 -30.53 -15.60 -3.73
CA THR A 397 -30.46 -14.23 -4.29
C THR A 397 -31.63 -13.33 -3.89
N GLN A 398 -32.78 -13.91 -3.49
CA GLN A 398 -33.96 -13.16 -3.06
C GLN A 398 -33.96 -12.83 -1.56
N GLN A 399 -33.20 -13.57 -0.75
CA GLN A 399 -32.94 -13.25 0.68
C GLN A 399 -31.98 -12.06 0.78
#